data_AF-A0ABD6D0V6-F1
#
_entry.id   AF-A0ABD6D0V6-F1
#
_cell.length_a   1.000
_cell.length_b   1.000
_cell.length_c   1.000
_cell.angle_alpha   90.00
_cell.angle_beta   90.00
_cell.angle_gamma   90.00
#
_symmetry.space_group_name_H-M   'P 1'
#
loop_
_entity.id
_entity.type
_entity.pdbx_description
1 polymer ?
#
loop_
_entity_poly.entity_id
_entity_poly.type
_entity_poly.pdbx_seq_one_letter_code
_entity_poly.pdbx_strand_id
1 'polypeptide(L)'
;MTSTILDGVFCLLLVSAAVVTVTTATPREPVGEGRAPDVASTVATTTAAVNYTLAPRFDRTPVEGPESDAFARTAHGTLAELLARATVGELTVGGQPLSRDHAGLSRAVVRAVEGAVRTNHTRITAVWRPYPNASVTGRITVGGRPPPDVPVHTATLTVSSGFPTTRIDARRAGATNGIAGVADAVAAGIVEGLFPPTRTRLAAGERASSLVRHRYRLAERRFGVDGHTTLSDGDVDAANDRLAAALSDRVARDLRGANVSASTAAERVGVGRVRIVVRTWP
;
A
#
# COMPACT_ATOMS: atom_id res chain seq x y z
N MET A 1 30.32 7.08 43.87
CA MET A 1 29.66 6.25 42.83
C MET A 1 28.21 6.02 43.23
N THR A 2 27.31 6.94 42.90
CA THR A 2 25.88 6.86 43.30
C THR A 2 24.91 7.42 42.24
N SER A 3 25.43 8.06 41.17
CA SER A 3 24.59 8.75 40.16
C SER A 3 24.04 7.81 39.08
N THR A 4 24.84 6.84 38.62
CA THR A 4 24.48 5.97 37.48
C THR A 4 23.41 4.93 37.81
N ILE A 5 23.36 4.47 39.06
CA ILE A 5 22.36 3.51 39.53
C ILE A 5 21.00 4.20 39.69
N LEU A 6 20.99 5.43 40.21
CA LEU A 6 19.77 6.22 40.37
C LEU A 6 19.13 6.55 39.01
N ASP A 7 19.94 6.91 38.02
CA ASP A 7 19.48 7.25 36.66
C ASP A 7 18.93 6.01 35.92
N GLY A 8 19.57 4.85 36.08
CA GLY A 8 19.07 3.58 35.54
C GLY A 8 17.73 3.15 36.15
N VAL A 9 17.55 3.35 37.46
CA VAL A 9 16.28 3.07 38.14
C VAL A 9 15.18 4.02 37.68
N PHE A 10 15.48 5.31 37.51
CA PHE A 10 14.53 6.29 36.99
C PHE A 10 14.10 5.97 35.56
N CYS A 11 15.05 5.59 34.71
CA CYS A 11 14.77 5.17 33.33
C CYS A 11 13.86 3.93 33.30
N LEU A 12 14.16 2.90 34.09
CA LEU A 12 13.32 1.70 34.20
C LEU A 12 11.93 2.00 34.78
N LEU A 13 11.82 2.94 35.73
CA LEU A 13 10.54 3.41 36.26
C LEU A 13 9.71 4.12 35.20
N LEU A 14 10.32 5.00 34.42
CA LEU A 14 9.64 5.73 33.33
C LEU A 14 9.21 4.78 32.21
N VAL A 15 10.05 3.80 31.84
CA VAL A 15 9.70 2.77 30.84
C VAL A 15 8.57 1.88 31.36
N SER A 16 8.63 1.45 32.62
CA SER A 16 7.58 0.63 33.24
C SER A 16 6.27 1.41 33.37
N ALA A 17 6.33 2.67 33.79
CA ALA A 17 5.17 3.55 33.85
C ALA A 17 4.57 3.81 32.46
N ALA A 18 5.40 4.02 31.43
CA ALA A 18 4.95 4.17 30.05
C ALA A 18 4.26 2.89 29.53
N VAL A 19 4.85 1.72 29.78
CA VAL A 19 4.24 0.42 29.42
C VAL A 19 2.92 0.23 30.15
N VAL A 20 2.86 0.48 31.47
CA VAL A 20 1.62 0.39 32.24
C VAL A 20 0.57 1.35 31.69
N THR A 21 0.93 2.61 31.43
CA THR A 21 0.02 3.63 30.86
C THR A 21 -0.51 3.23 29.48
N VAL A 22 0.32 2.58 28.65
CA VAL A 22 -0.10 2.05 27.34
C VAL A 22 -1.04 0.85 27.50
N THR A 23 -0.83 -0.01 28.50
CA THR A 23 -1.70 -1.16 28.76
C THR A 23 -3.01 -0.83 29.47
N THR A 24 -3.04 0.24 30.28
CA THR A 24 -4.20 0.67 31.06
C THR A 24 -4.98 1.82 30.43
N ALA A 25 -4.53 2.33 29.27
CA ALA A 25 -5.31 3.28 28.49
C ALA A 25 -6.64 2.62 28.12
N THR A 26 -7.71 3.06 28.78
CA THR A 26 -9.07 2.76 28.38
C THR A 26 -9.23 3.12 26.91
N PRO A 27 -9.74 2.22 26.05
CA PRO A 27 -10.01 2.56 24.66
C PRO A 27 -10.80 3.86 24.62
N ARG A 28 -10.26 4.89 23.97
CA ARG A 28 -11.07 6.08 23.69
C ARG A 28 -12.31 5.59 22.96
N GLU A 29 -13.49 6.00 23.41
CA GLU A 29 -14.70 5.69 22.67
C GLU A 29 -14.50 6.13 21.22
N PRO A 30 -14.77 5.24 20.24
CA PRO A 30 -14.64 5.60 18.84
C PRO A 30 -15.53 6.81 18.59
N VAL A 31 -15.00 7.81 17.88
CA VAL A 31 -15.68 9.09 17.68
C VAL A 31 -17.11 8.84 17.18
N GLY A 32 -18.09 9.29 17.98
CA GLY A 32 -19.54 9.20 17.74
C GLY A 32 -19.99 10.05 16.54
N GLU A 33 -21.23 9.85 16.09
CA GLU A 33 -21.93 10.48 14.94
C GLU A 33 -21.30 11.81 14.49
N GLY A 34 -20.21 11.70 13.72
CA GLY A 34 -19.40 12.83 13.30
C GLY A 34 -19.69 13.14 11.84
N ARG A 35 -19.56 14.42 11.46
CA ARG A 35 -19.58 14.76 10.03
C ARG A 35 -18.34 14.12 9.40
N ALA A 36 -18.42 13.77 8.12
CA ALA A 36 -17.31 13.12 7.40
C ALA A 36 -15.93 13.82 7.58
N PRO A 37 -15.82 15.17 7.70
CA PRO A 37 -14.56 15.84 8.02
C PRO A 37 -13.94 15.45 9.37
N ASP A 38 -14.75 15.23 10.41
CA ASP A 38 -14.27 14.88 11.75
C ASP A 38 -13.64 13.49 11.73
N VAL A 39 -14.34 12.52 11.14
CA VAL A 39 -13.83 11.16 10.92
C VAL A 39 -12.57 11.19 10.04
N ALA A 40 -12.54 12.02 8.99
CA ALA A 40 -11.37 12.19 8.16
C ALA A 40 -10.17 12.73 8.96
N SER A 41 -10.40 13.69 9.86
CA SER A 41 -9.39 14.22 10.78
C SER A 41 -8.89 13.12 11.74
N THR A 42 -9.80 12.34 12.32
CA THR A 42 -9.44 11.18 13.17
C THR A 42 -8.55 10.19 12.43
N VAL A 43 -8.94 9.78 11.21
CA VAL A 43 -8.16 8.84 10.39
C VAL A 43 -6.80 9.42 9.98
N ALA A 44 -6.74 10.72 9.69
CA ALA A 44 -5.50 11.39 9.31
C ALA A 44 -4.50 11.57 10.47
N THR A 45 -4.98 11.69 11.71
CA THR A 45 -4.15 12.06 12.86
C THR A 45 -3.91 10.94 13.88
N THR A 46 -4.79 9.95 13.95
CA THR A 46 -4.64 8.81 14.87
C THR A 46 -3.50 7.92 14.39
N THR A 47 -2.50 7.71 15.25
CA THR A 47 -1.37 6.83 15.00
C THR A 47 -1.63 5.44 15.55
N ALA A 48 -1.13 4.41 14.88
CA ALA A 48 -1.23 3.04 15.31
C ALA A 48 0.01 2.22 14.94
N ALA A 49 0.22 1.13 15.67
CA ALA A 49 1.14 0.06 15.30
C ALA A 49 0.30 -1.19 14.99
N VAL A 50 0.45 -1.75 13.80
CA VAL A 50 -0.25 -2.98 13.40
C VAL A 50 0.76 -4.11 13.23
N ASN A 51 0.57 -5.16 14.02
CA ASN A 51 1.30 -6.41 13.88
C ASN A 51 0.56 -7.31 12.89
N TYR A 52 1.30 -7.86 11.94
CA TYR A 52 0.76 -8.78 10.94
C TYR A 52 1.81 -9.80 10.54
N THR A 53 1.36 -10.87 9.90
CA THR A 53 2.22 -11.91 9.37
C THR A 53 2.00 -11.99 7.87
N LEU A 54 3.08 -12.02 7.11
CA LEU A 54 3.02 -12.42 5.70
C LEU A 54 2.99 -13.94 5.64
N ALA A 55 2.03 -14.47 4.89
CA ALA A 55 1.85 -15.91 4.68
C ALA A 55 1.90 -16.22 3.18
N PRO A 56 3.08 -16.11 2.54
CA PRO A 56 3.28 -16.48 1.15
C PRO A 56 2.83 -17.92 0.89
N ARG A 57 2.19 -18.11 -0.27
CA ARG A 57 1.72 -19.42 -0.74
C ARG A 57 2.63 -19.93 -1.83
N PHE A 58 3.77 -20.50 -1.42
CA PHE A 58 4.84 -20.91 -2.35
C PHE A 58 4.39 -21.95 -3.38
N ASP A 59 3.36 -22.75 -3.08
CA ASP A 59 2.70 -23.71 -3.98
C ASP A 59 2.19 -23.09 -5.29
N ARG A 60 2.03 -21.76 -5.33
CA ARG A 60 1.58 -21.03 -6.53
C ARG A 60 2.72 -20.70 -7.49
N THR A 61 3.95 -21.08 -7.16
CA THR A 61 5.17 -20.70 -7.86
C THR A 61 6.16 -21.86 -7.86
N PRO A 62 7.08 -21.95 -8.83
CA PRO A 62 8.14 -22.96 -8.81
C PRO A 62 9.27 -22.64 -7.80
N VAL A 63 9.07 -21.70 -6.89
CA VAL A 63 10.08 -21.29 -5.90
C VAL A 63 9.89 -22.11 -4.64
N GLU A 64 10.95 -22.80 -4.22
CA GLU A 64 10.97 -23.54 -2.96
C GLU A 64 10.81 -22.59 -1.76
N GLY A 65 9.87 -22.92 -0.88
CA GLY A 65 9.59 -22.17 0.34
C GLY A 65 10.61 -22.46 1.44
N PRO A 66 10.81 -21.53 2.41
CA PRO A 66 11.56 -21.83 3.62
C PRO A 66 10.78 -22.78 4.54
N GLU A 67 11.46 -23.47 5.46
CA GLU A 67 10.80 -24.37 6.44
C GLU A 67 9.77 -23.67 7.35
N SER A 68 9.86 -22.34 7.50
CA SER A 68 8.88 -21.52 8.21
C SER A 68 8.33 -20.46 7.26
N ASP A 69 7.08 -20.62 6.85
CA ASP A 69 6.42 -19.78 5.85
C ASP A 69 5.91 -18.44 6.39
N ALA A 70 5.92 -18.23 7.72
CA ALA A 70 5.37 -17.04 8.36
C ALA A 70 6.43 -15.97 8.62
N PHE A 71 6.25 -14.78 8.05
CA PHE A 71 7.12 -13.63 8.31
C PHE A 71 6.39 -12.57 9.13
N ALA A 72 6.68 -12.52 10.44
CA ALA A 72 6.14 -11.49 11.32
C ALA A 72 6.67 -10.09 10.94
N ARG A 73 5.77 -9.11 10.94
CA ARG A 73 6.03 -7.72 10.58
C ARG A 73 5.21 -6.78 11.44
N THR A 74 5.74 -5.58 11.65
CA THR A 74 5.03 -4.48 12.27
C THR A 74 5.06 -3.29 11.32
N ALA A 75 3.93 -2.60 11.20
CA ALA A 75 3.83 -1.34 10.48
C ALA A 75 3.33 -0.24 11.41
N HIS A 76 3.95 0.93 11.30
CA HIS A 76 3.59 2.13 12.04
C HIS A 76 3.14 3.23 11.07
N GLY A 77 2.34 4.16 11.58
CA GLY A 77 1.89 5.35 10.87
C GLY A 77 0.54 5.84 11.38
N THR A 78 0.00 6.85 10.72
CA THR A 78 -1.41 7.23 10.91
C THR A 78 -2.34 6.16 10.32
N LEU A 79 -3.59 6.11 10.75
CA LEU A 79 -4.57 5.20 10.16
C LEU A 79 -4.72 5.45 8.64
N ALA A 80 -4.61 6.70 8.20
CA ALA A 80 -4.62 7.05 6.78
C ALA A 80 -3.40 6.46 6.03
N GLU A 81 -2.20 6.56 6.59
CA GLU A 81 -0.98 5.96 6.01
C GLU A 81 -1.04 4.44 6.00
N LEU A 82 -1.55 3.83 7.06
CA LEU A 82 -1.74 2.39 7.16
C LEU A 82 -2.78 1.88 6.16
N LEU A 83 -3.90 2.61 5.98
CA LEU A 83 -4.89 2.33 4.93
C LEU A 83 -4.26 2.44 3.54
N ALA A 84 -3.45 3.45 3.28
CA ALA A 84 -2.76 3.61 2.00
C ALA A 84 -1.81 2.44 1.72
N ARG A 85 -0.99 2.07 2.71
CA ARG A 85 -0.06 0.92 2.62
C ARG A 85 -0.80 -0.38 2.39
N ALA A 86 -1.89 -0.64 3.11
CA ALA A 86 -2.71 -1.82 2.90
C ALA A 86 -3.39 -1.80 1.52
N THR A 87 -3.81 -0.63 1.04
CA THR A 87 -4.44 -0.47 -0.29
C THR A 87 -3.50 -0.87 -1.43
N VAL A 88 -2.21 -0.50 -1.35
CA VAL A 88 -1.18 -0.95 -2.31
C VAL A 88 -0.65 -2.36 -2.01
N GLY A 89 -0.97 -2.95 -0.85
CA GLY A 89 -0.72 -4.37 -0.57
C GLY A 89 -1.75 -5.29 -1.23
N GLU A 90 -2.98 -4.80 -1.42
CA GLU A 90 -4.12 -5.51 -2.04
C GLU A 90 -4.29 -5.15 -3.53
N LEU A 91 -3.18 -4.99 -4.25
CA LEU A 91 -3.24 -4.64 -5.67
C LEU A 91 -3.90 -5.74 -6.47
N THR A 92 -4.74 -5.32 -7.39
CA THR A 92 -5.29 -6.12 -8.45
C THR A 92 -4.74 -5.64 -9.77
N VAL A 93 -4.50 -6.58 -10.67
CA VAL A 93 -4.23 -6.33 -12.08
C VAL A 93 -5.36 -7.00 -12.81
N GLY A 94 -6.05 -6.33 -13.74
CA GLY A 94 -7.19 -6.89 -14.48
C GLY A 94 -8.22 -7.59 -13.58
N GLY A 95 -8.54 -7.00 -12.41
CA GLY A 95 -9.49 -7.55 -11.44
C GLY A 95 -9.01 -8.75 -10.61
N GLN A 96 -7.81 -9.28 -10.86
CA GLN A 96 -7.26 -10.41 -10.11
C GLN A 96 -6.16 -9.91 -9.15
N PRO A 97 -6.14 -10.37 -7.88
CA PRO A 97 -5.10 -10.00 -6.92
C PRO A 97 -3.71 -10.35 -7.44
N LEU A 98 -2.75 -9.44 -7.28
CA LEU A 98 -1.33 -9.66 -7.58
C LEU A 98 -0.74 -10.68 -6.60
N SER A 99 -1.06 -10.54 -5.31
CA SER A 99 -0.65 -11.44 -4.23
C SER A 99 -1.75 -11.43 -3.15
N ARG A 100 -1.78 -12.48 -2.31
CA ARG A 100 -2.62 -12.54 -1.11
C ARG A 100 -1.80 -12.50 0.18
N ASP A 101 -0.48 -12.32 0.08
CA ASP A 101 0.44 -12.42 1.22
C ASP A 101 0.18 -11.30 2.24
N HIS A 102 -0.37 -10.17 1.78
CA HIS A 102 -0.67 -8.99 2.59
C HIS A 102 -2.07 -8.99 3.22
N ALA A 103 -2.86 -10.05 3.05
CA ALA A 103 -4.20 -10.15 3.65
C ALA A 103 -4.17 -10.04 5.20
N GLY A 104 -3.04 -10.37 5.83
CA GLY A 104 -2.81 -10.12 7.25
C GLY A 104 -2.75 -8.63 7.60
N LEU A 105 -2.01 -7.83 6.81
CA LEU A 105 -1.90 -6.39 6.98
C LEU A 105 -3.26 -5.71 6.82
N SER A 106 -3.98 -6.02 5.74
CA SER A 106 -5.29 -5.42 5.46
C SER A 106 -6.28 -5.66 6.58
N ARG A 107 -6.37 -6.89 7.09
CA ARG A 107 -7.23 -7.21 8.25
C ARG A 107 -6.80 -6.48 9.51
N ALA A 108 -5.50 -6.36 9.78
CA ALA A 108 -5.00 -5.65 10.96
C ALA A 108 -5.31 -4.14 10.89
N VAL A 109 -5.16 -3.52 9.72
CA VAL A 109 -5.49 -2.11 9.50
C VAL A 109 -6.99 -1.86 9.60
N VAL A 110 -7.83 -2.73 9.00
CA VAL A 110 -9.30 -2.62 9.10
C VAL A 110 -9.74 -2.63 10.57
N ARG A 111 -9.23 -3.57 11.37
CA ARG A 111 -9.53 -3.62 12.82
C ARG A 111 -9.05 -2.38 13.57
N ALA A 112 -7.87 -1.86 13.23
CA ALA A 112 -7.35 -0.64 13.84
C ALA A 112 -8.25 0.57 13.55
N VAL A 113 -8.80 0.67 12.32
CA VAL A 113 -9.75 1.72 11.94
C VAL A 113 -11.09 1.52 12.64
N GLU A 114 -11.61 0.29 12.71
CA GLU A 114 -12.85 -0.05 13.43
C GLU A 114 -12.76 0.24 14.93
N GLY A 115 -11.58 0.11 15.53
CA GLY A 115 -11.34 0.49 16.93
C GLY A 115 -11.32 2.00 17.18
N ALA A 116 -11.06 2.81 16.15
CA ALA A 116 -10.93 4.26 16.26
C ALA A 116 -12.20 5.02 15.79
N VAL A 117 -13.01 4.43 14.94
CA VAL A 117 -14.16 5.07 14.27
C VAL A 117 -15.38 4.16 14.30
N ARG A 118 -16.56 4.70 14.63
CA ARG A 118 -17.82 3.94 14.57
C ARG A 118 -18.21 3.66 13.12
N THR A 119 -18.28 2.38 12.73
CA THR A 119 -18.46 1.95 11.34
C THR A 119 -19.91 1.67 10.91
N ASN A 120 -20.86 1.74 11.83
CA ASN A 120 -22.29 1.53 11.55
C ASN A 120 -22.89 2.64 10.69
N HIS A 121 -22.38 3.86 10.83
CA HIS A 121 -22.82 5.07 10.13
C HIS A 121 -21.70 5.70 9.29
N THR A 122 -20.63 4.94 9.05
CA THR A 122 -19.42 5.42 8.38
C THR A 122 -18.94 4.40 7.37
N ARG A 123 -18.57 4.88 6.18
CA ARG A 123 -17.84 4.12 5.18
C ARG A 123 -16.57 4.85 4.81
N ILE A 124 -15.44 4.19 5.03
CA ILE A 124 -14.13 4.67 4.59
C ILE A 124 -13.70 3.82 3.40
N THR A 125 -13.37 4.45 2.28
CA THR A 125 -12.91 3.77 1.07
C THR A 125 -11.58 4.36 0.63
N ALA A 126 -10.51 3.59 0.75
CA ALA A 126 -9.20 3.93 0.23
C ALA A 126 -9.05 3.33 -1.18
N VAL A 127 -8.66 4.15 -2.15
CA VAL A 127 -8.49 3.76 -3.55
C VAL A 127 -7.14 4.25 -4.05
N TRP A 128 -6.33 3.32 -4.54
CA TRP A 128 -5.15 3.60 -5.31
C TRP A 128 -5.43 3.34 -6.79
N ARG A 129 -5.27 4.37 -7.61
CA ARG A 129 -5.49 4.31 -9.06
C ARG A 129 -4.43 5.19 -9.74
N PRO A 130 -3.39 4.58 -10.34
CA PRO A 130 -2.21 5.31 -10.81
C PRO A 130 -2.48 6.19 -12.05
N TYR A 131 -3.54 5.91 -12.81
CA TYR A 131 -3.98 6.66 -14.00
C TYR A 131 -5.48 6.40 -14.28
N PRO A 132 -6.14 7.20 -15.14
CA PRO A 132 -7.55 6.99 -15.48
C PRO A 132 -7.80 5.60 -16.07
N ASN A 133 -8.90 4.95 -15.65
CA ASN A 133 -9.27 3.59 -16.09
C ASN A 133 -8.19 2.52 -15.89
N ALA A 134 -7.26 2.72 -14.93
CA ALA A 134 -6.20 1.76 -14.71
C ALA A 134 -6.70 0.34 -14.48
N SER A 135 -6.11 -0.61 -15.21
CA SER A 135 -6.27 -2.04 -14.96
C SER A 135 -5.51 -2.51 -13.72
N VAL A 136 -4.53 -1.74 -13.25
CA VAL A 136 -3.80 -1.98 -12.00
C VAL A 136 -4.33 -1.04 -10.92
N THR A 137 -5.01 -1.58 -9.90
CA THR A 137 -5.68 -0.78 -8.87
C THR A 137 -5.59 -1.42 -7.49
N GLY A 138 -5.70 -0.62 -6.44
CA GLY A 138 -5.83 -1.07 -5.06
C GLY A 138 -7.08 -0.50 -4.43
N ARG A 139 -7.77 -1.29 -3.61
CA ARG A 139 -8.95 -0.81 -2.87
C ARG A 139 -9.10 -1.51 -1.53
N ILE A 140 -9.33 -0.71 -0.49
CA ILE A 140 -9.81 -1.18 0.81
C ILE A 140 -11.08 -0.42 1.18
N THR A 141 -11.99 -1.09 1.86
CA THR A 141 -13.22 -0.49 2.38
C THR A 141 -13.42 -0.93 3.81
N VAL A 142 -13.75 0.03 4.68
CA VAL A 142 -14.08 -0.17 6.09
C VAL A 142 -15.50 0.35 6.33
N GLY A 143 -16.29 -0.41 7.08
CA GLY A 143 -17.67 -0.08 7.45
C GLY A 143 -18.74 -0.33 6.38
N GLY A 144 -19.98 0.03 6.75
CA GLY A 144 -21.20 -0.30 6.01
C GLY A 144 -21.38 0.43 4.68
N ARG A 145 -22.47 0.15 3.97
CA ARG A 145 -22.93 1.00 2.86
C ARG A 145 -24.06 1.89 3.40
N PRO A 146 -24.11 3.18 3.05
CA PRO A 146 -25.27 3.99 3.39
C PRO A 146 -26.53 3.35 2.79
N PRO A 147 -27.66 3.32 3.51
CA PRO A 147 -28.96 2.97 2.96
C PRO A 147 -29.29 3.80 1.71
N PRO A 148 -30.21 3.33 0.85
CA PRO A 148 -30.77 4.20 -0.18
C PRO A 148 -31.46 5.41 0.48
N ASP A 149 -31.45 6.55 -0.21
CA ASP A 149 -32.23 7.76 0.13
C ASP A 149 -31.88 8.48 1.45
N VAL A 150 -30.75 8.15 2.09
CA VAL A 150 -30.24 8.94 3.22
C VAL A 150 -29.26 10.03 2.76
N PRO A 151 -29.28 11.22 3.38
CA PRO A 151 -28.26 12.22 3.12
C PRO A 151 -26.88 11.69 3.55
N VAL A 152 -25.87 11.85 2.69
CA VAL A 152 -24.50 11.39 2.95
C VAL A 152 -23.55 12.59 2.95
N HIS A 153 -22.84 12.77 4.06
CA HIS A 153 -21.71 13.68 4.11
C HIS A 153 -20.46 13.00 3.59
N THR A 154 -19.62 13.74 2.84
CA THR A 154 -18.40 13.19 2.26
C THR A 154 -17.21 14.08 2.57
N ALA A 155 -16.08 13.48 2.94
CA ALA A 155 -14.78 14.12 3.01
C ALA A 155 -13.76 13.27 2.24
N THR A 156 -12.75 13.91 1.66
CA THR A 156 -11.70 13.22 0.90
C THR A 156 -10.34 13.65 1.39
N LEU A 157 -9.48 12.67 1.61
CA LEU A 157 -8.07 12.84 1.94
C LEU A 157 -7.22 12.27 0.81
N THR A 158 -6.06 12.87 0.58
CA THR A 158 -5.02 12.30 -0.28
C THR A 158 -3.79 12.06 0.56
N VAL A 159 -3.29 10.84 0.54
CA VAL A 159 -2.12 10.41 1.32
C VAL A 159 -1.11 9.74 0.41
N SER A 160 0.14 9.68 0.87
CA SER A 160 1.18 8.96 0.13
C SER A 160 0.83 7.47 0.03
N SER A 161 1.04 6.91 -1.15
CA SER A 161 0.95 5.46 -1.37
C SER A 161 2.18 4.69 -0.90
N GLY A 162 3.29 5.40 -0.63
CA GLY A 162 4.61 4.81 -0.45
C GLY A 162 5.35 4.50 -1.75
N PHE A 163 4.72 4.67 -2.91
CA PHE A 163 5.35 4.57 -4.23
C PHE A 163 5.91 5.93 -4.69
N PRO A 164 6.90 5.97 -5.60
CA PRO A 164 7.45 7.21 -6.11
C PRO A 164 6.40 8.08 -6.82
N THR A 165 6.59 9.39 -6.76
CA THR A 165 5.76 10.36 -7.49
C THR A 165 6.29 10.55 -8.90
N THR A 166 5.59 9.99 -9.90
CA THR A 166 6.08 9.96 -11.29
C THR A 166 5.44 11.01 -12.22
N ARG A 167 4.66 11.96 -11.68
CA ARG A 167 3.91 12.92 -12.52
C ARG A 167 4.82 13.80 -13.37
N ILE A 168 5.93 14.27 -12.81
CA ILE A 168 6.87 15.14 -13.54
C ILE A 168 7.54 14.34 -14.66
N ASP A 169 8.00 13.13 -14.37
CA ASP A 169 8.62 12.23 -15.36
C ASP A 169 7.61 11.84 -16.44
N ALA A 170 6.37 11.54 -16.08
CA ALA A 170 5.30 11.24 -17.03
C ALA A 170 4.97 12.44 -17.94
N ARG A 171 5.00 13.67 -17.44
CA ARG A 171 4.83 14.87 -18.28
C ARG A 171 5.99 15.04 -19.25
N ARG A 172 7.22 14.89 -18.77
CA ARG A 172 8.44 15.00 -19.60
C ARG A 172 8.46 13.91 -20.68
N ALA A 173 8.34 12.65 -20.28
CA ALA A 173 8.30 11.51 -21.19
C ALA A 173 7.09 11.57 -22.14
N GLY A 174 5.94 12.06 -21.65
CA GLY A 174 4.75 12.26 -22.47
C GLY A 174 4.89 13.33 -23.55
N ALA A 175 5.69 14.36 -23.30
CA ALA A 175 6.00 15.39 -24.30
C ALA A 175 6.91 14.86 -25.42
N THR A 176 7.81 13.92 -25.10
CA THR A 176 8.76 13.34 -26.06
C THR A 176 8.19 12.13 -26.80
N ASN A 177 7.55 11.21 -26.07
CA ASN A 177 7.16 9.88 -26.55
C ASN A 177 5.64 9.63 -26.47
N GLY A 178 4.85 10.69 -26.27
CA GLY A 178 3.38 10.59 -26.21
C GLY A 178 2.89 9.64 -25.11
N ILE A 179 1.84 8.87 -25.43
CA ILE A 179 1.24 7.91 -24.48
C ILE A 179 2.23 6.83 -24.03
N ALA A 180 3.16 6.42 -24.90
CA ALA A 180 4.18 5.44 -24.54
C ALA A 180 5.09 5.97 -23.42
N GLY A 181 5.57 7.21 -23.54
CA GLY A 181 6.39 7.82 -22.47
C GLY A 181 5.64 7.98 -21.14
N VAL A 182 4.35 8.30 -21.17
CA VAL A 182 3.51 8.34 -19.94
C VAL A 182 3.41 6.94 -19.34
N ALA A 183 3.19 5.92 -20.18
CA ALA A 183 3.07 4.54 -19.74
C ALA A 183 4.36 4.01 -19.11
N ASP A 184 5.52 4.32 -19.69
CA ASP A 184 6.84 3.94 -19.18
C ASP A 184 7.08 4.55 -17.79
N ALA A 185 6.85 5.86 -17.63
CA ALA A 185 7.03 6.54 -16.35
C ALA A 185 6.10 6.00 -15.26
N VAL A 186 4.86 5.65 -15.61
CA VAL A 186 3.91 5.03 -14.69
C VAL A 186 4.36 3.62 -14.31
N ALA A 187 4.74 2.80 -15.30
CA ALA A 187 5.12 1.41 -15.08
C ALA A 187 6.40 1.30 -14.24
N ALA A 188 7.41 2.12 -14.54
CA ALA A 188 8.64 2.22 -13.75
C ALA A 188 8.33 2.55 -12.28
N GLY A 189 7.50 3.56 -12.02
CA GLY A 189 7.15 3.93 -10.64
C GLY A 189 6.35 2.87 -9.88
N ILE A 190 5.51 2.08 -10.58
CA ILE A 190 4.79 0.96 -9.96
C ILE A 190 5.78 -0.16 -9.60
N VAL A 191 6.68 -0.52 -10.51
CA VAL A 191 7.67 -1.57 -10.26
C VAL A 191 8.65 -1.16 -9.17
N GLU A 192 9.15 0.07 -9.19
CA GLU A 192 10.00 0.61 -8.12
C GLU A 192 9.30 0.61 -6.76
N GLY A 193 8.01 0.95 -6.73
CA GLY A 193 7.22 0.88 -5.51
C GLY A 193 7.04 -0.54 -4.96
N LEU A 194 6.87 -1.52 -5.85
CA LEU A 194 6.70 -2.94 -5.49
C LEU A 194 8.01 -3.62 -5.11
N PHE A 195 9.08 -3.29 -5.83
CA PHE A 195 10.41 -3.90 -5.76
C PHE A 195 11.48 -2.80 -5.70
N PRO A 196 11.58 -2.04 -4.59
CA PRO A 196 12.58 -0.99 -4.47
C PRO A 196 13.99 -1.61 -4.64
N PRO A 197 14.80 -1.17 -5.61
CA PRO A 197 15.95 -1.94 -6.10
C PRO A 197 16.98 -2.20 -4.99
N THR A 198 17.29 -1.18 -4.18
CA THR A 198 18.25 -1.32 -3.06
C THR A 198 17.76 -2.31 -1.99
N ARG A 199 16.49 -2.21 -1.58
CA ARG A 199 15.93 -3.14 -0.56
C ARG A 199 15.79 -4.55 -1.11
N THR A 200 15.47 -4.67 -2.38
CA THR A 200 15.25 -5.94 -3.06
C THR A 200 16.57 -6.70 -3.23
N ARG A 201 17.66 -6.02 -3.61
CA ARG A 201 19.01 -6.60 -3.63
C ARG A 201 19.42 -7.14 -2.26
N LEU A 202 19.32 -6.31 -1.22
CA LEU A 202 19.62 -6.74 0.16
C LEU A 202 18.81 -7.99 0.57
N ALA A 203 17.51 -8.00 0.31
CA ALA A 203 16.66 -9.14 0.66
C ALA A 203 16.90 -10.39 -0.21
N ALA A 204 17.40 -10.22 -1.44
CA ALA A 204 17.74 -11.31 -2.35
C ALA A 204 19.01 -12.07 -1.93
N GLY A 205 19.92 -11.42 -1.20
CA GLY A 205 21.11 -12.05 -0.60
C GLY A 205 20.86 -12.73 0.75
N GLU A 206 19.68 -12.56 1.36
CA GLU A 206 19.38 -13.00 2.73
C GLU A 206 18.42 -14.20 2.81
N ARG A 207 18.04 -14.58 4.04
CA ARG A 207 16.98 -15.58 4.35
C ARG A 207 15.64 -15.27 3.67
N ALA A 208 15.39 -14.02 3.27
CA ALA A 208 14.20 -13.57 2.55
C ALA A 208 14.27 -13.78 1.03
N SER A 209 15.34 -14.37 0.49
CA SER A 209 15.56 -14.53 -0.94
C SER A 209 14.47 -15.33 -1.64
N SER A 210 13.95 -16.40 -1.02
CA SER A 210 12.82 -17.17 -1.55
C SER A 210 11.54 -16.33 -1.65
N LEU A 211 11.25 -15.49 -0.64
CA LEU A 211 10.11 -14.57 -0.66
C LEU A 211 10.25 -13.51 -1.77
N VAL A 212 11.45 -12.97 -1.97
CA VAL A 212 11.72 -12.03 -3.08
C VAL A 212 11.46 -12.71 -4.42
N ARG A 213 12.06 -13.88 -4.66
CA ARG A 213 11.86 -14.65 -5.89
C ARG A 213 10.40 -15.00 -6.12
N HIS A 214 9.70 -15.42 -5.07
CA HIS A 214 8.28 -15.73 -5.10
C HIS A 214 7.44 -14.53 -5.55
N ARG A 215 7.70 -13.33 -5.00
CA ARG A 215 7.00 -12.10 -5.36
C ARG A 215 7.26 -11.66 -6.80
N TYR A 216 8.50 -11.79 -7.29
CA TYR A 216 8.80 -11.56 -8.71
C TYR A 216 8.04 -12.54 -9.60
N ARG A 217 8.02 -13.83 -9.27
CA ARG A 217 7.26 -14.83 -10.05
C ARG A 217 5.77 -14.51 -10.12
N LEU A 218 5.18 -14.01 -9.03
CA LEU A 218 3.79 -13.55 -9.05
C LEU A 218 3.61 -12.33 -9.97
N ALA A 219 4.53 -11.36 -9.91
CA ALA A 219 4.49 -10.19 -10.78
C ALA A 219 4.70 -10.53 -12.26
N GLU A 220 5.69 -11.35 -12.60
CA GLU A 220 5.96 -11.83 -13.97
C GLU A 220 4.70 -12.49 -14.56
N ARG A 221 4.10 -13.45 -13.84
CA ARG A 221 2.85 -14.10 -14.29
C ARG A 221 1.70 -13.12 -14.46
N ARG A 222 1.56 -12.14 -13.56
CA ARG A 222 0.42 -11.21 -13.60
C ARG A 222 0.59 -10.13 -14.67
N PHE A 223 1.82 -9.68 -14.90
CA PHE A 223 2.15 -8.71 -15.94
C PHE A 223 2.22 -9.36 -17.32
N GLY A 224 2.46 -10.67 -17.39
CA GLY A 224 2.59 -11.41 -18.64
C GLY A 224 4.01 -11.29 -19.21
N VAL A 225 5.02 -11.35 -18.34
CA VAL A 225 6.42 -11.43 -18.75
C VAL A 225 6.71 -12.87 -19.13
N ASP A 226 7.19 -13.08 -20.36
CA ASP A 226 7.67 -14.37 -20.82
C ASP A 226 9.11 -14.62 -20.34
N GLY A 227 9.36 -15.84 -19.84
CA GLY A 227 10.68 -16.28 -19.39
C GLY A 227 10.90 -16.24 -17.88
N HIS A 228 11.99 -16.88 -17.45
CA HIS A 228 12.35 -16.99 -16.05
C HIS A 228 13.56 -16.13 -15.75
N THR A 229 13.38 -15.05 -15.01
CA THR A 229 14.54 -14.36 -14.42
C THR A 229 15.11 -15.20 -13.29
N THR A 230 16.39 -15.52 -13.35
CA THR A 230 17.16 -15.90 -12.17
C THR A 230 17.50 -14.59 -11.46
N LEU A 231 17.00 -14.41 -10.23
CA LEU A 231 17.29 -13.22 -9.45
C LEU A 231 18.58 -13.44 -8.66
N SER A 232 19.67 -12.88 -9.18
CA SER A 232 20.95 -12.69 -8.48
C SER A 232 21.13 -11.20 -8.16
N ASP A 233 22.10 -10.84 -7.31
CA ASP A 233 22.32 -9.45 -6.84
C ASP A 233 22.48 -8.40 -7.96
N GLY A 234 23.02 -8.79 -9.12
CA GLY A 234 23.15 -7.93 -10.30
C GLY A 234 21.93 -7.90 -11.23
N ASP A 235 20.97 -8.80 -11.04
CA ASP A 235 19.85 -9.02 -11.96
C ASP A 235 18.57 -8.27 -11.54
N VAL A 236 18.54 -7.64 -10.36
CA VAL A 236 17.35 -6.95 -9.83
C VAL A 236 16.92 -5.78 -10.71
N ASP A 237 17.86 -4.97 -11.18
CA ASP A 237 17.55 -3.83 -12.05
C ASP A 237 17.01 -4.32 -13.40
N ALA A 238 17.67 -5.31 -14.01
CA ALA A 238 17.20 -5.94 -15.24
C ALA A 238 15.86 -6.68 -15.09
N ALA A 239 15.56 -7.23 -13.91
CA ALA A 239 14.26 -7.83 -13.59
C ALA A 239 13.17 -6.75 -13.48
N ASN A 240 13.48 -5.64 -12.82
CA ASN A 240 12.58 -4.50 -12.70
C ASN A 240 12.28 -3.88 -14.06
N ASP A 241 13.29 -3.68 -14.92
CA ASP A 241 13.12 -3.13 -16.25
C ASP A 241 12.20 -4.01 -17.12
N ARG A 242 12.35 -5.34 -17.03
CA ARG A 242 11.46 -6.29 -17.72
C ARG A 242 10.02 -6.22 -17.23
N LEU A 243 9.82 -6.19 -15.91
CA LEU A 243 8.48 -6.01 -15.33
C LEU A 243 7.87 -4.67 -15.77
N ALA A 244 8.68 -3.60 -15.79
CA ALA A 244 8.24 -2.26 -16.17
C ALA A 244 7.87 -2.19 -17.65
N ALA A 245 8.65 -2.81 -18.54
CA ALA A 245 8.33 -2.89 -19.96
C ALA A 245 6.99 -3.60 -20.22
N ALA A 246 6.80 -4.80 -19.64
CA ALA A 246 5.55 -5.54 -19.79
C ALA A 246 4.34 -4.81 -19.19
N LEU A 247 4.53 -4.11 -18.08
CA LEU A 247 3.50 -3.28 -17.48
C LEU A 247 3.20 -2.04 -18.33
N SER A 248 4.21 -1.42 -18.94
CA SER A 248 4.06 -0.25 -19.81
C SER A 248 3.14 -0.54 -20.98
N ASP A 249 3.29 -1.69 -21.65
CA ASP A 249 2.40 -2.11 -22.74
C ASP A 249 0.94 -2.21 -22.31
N ARG A 250 0.68 -2.64 -21.08
CA ARG A 250 -0.67 -2.66 -20.51
C ARG A 250 -1.17 -1.25 -20.21
N VAL A 251 -0.38 -0.41 -19.56
CA VAL A 251 -0.74 0.99 -19.25
C VAL A 251 -1.03 1.76 -20.53
N ALA A 252 -0.21 1.61 -21.56
CA ALA A 252 -0.39 2.27 -22.85
C ALA A 252 -1.68 1.82 -23.54
N ARG A 253 -2.05 0.54 -23.44
CA ARG A 253 -3.35 0.04 -23.95
C ARG A 253 -4.53 0.67 -23.21
N ASP A 254 -4.50 0.73 -21.88
CA ASP A 254 -5.55 1.34 -21.07
C ASP A 254 -5.73 2.83 -21.41
N LEU A 255 -4.63 3.56 -21.52
CA LEU A 255 -4.64 4.99 -21.83
C LEU A 255 -5.15 5.28 -23.25
N ARG A 256 -4.76 4.47 -24.25
CA ARG A 256 -5.30 4.59 -25.61
C ARG A 256 -6.78 4.26 -25.65
N GLY A 257 -7.22 3.21 -24.94
CA GLY A 257 -8.63 2.81 -24.86
C GLY A 257 -9.52 3.88 -24.19
N ALA A 258 -8.95 4.70 -23.31
CA ALA A 258 -9.66 5.83 -22.70
C ALA A 258 -9.77 7.07 -23.62
N ASN A 259 -9.17 7.04 -24.81
CA ASN A 259 -9.15 8.13 -25.80
C ASN A 259 -8.70 9.49 -25.20
N VAL A 260 -7.70 9.46 -24.31
CA VAL A 260 -7.13 10.67 -23.68
C VAL A 260 -5.80 11.05 -24.34
N SER A 261 -5.53 12.36 -24.44
CA SER A 261 -4.22 12.84 -24.90
C SER A 261 -3.11 12.52 -23.89
N ALA A 262 -1.87 12.44 -24.35
CA ALA A 262 -0.71 12.17 -23.50
C ALA A 262 -0.55 13.22 -22.38
N SER A 263 -0.77 14.51 -22.70
CA SER A 263 -0.76 15.59 -21.71
C SER A 263 -1.82 15.38 -20.63
N THR A 264 -3.07 15.10 -21.02
CA THR A 264 -4.17 14.84 -20.09
C THR A 264 -3.91 13.60 -19.23
N ALA A 265 -3.35 12.55 -19.82
CA ALA A 265 -2.98 11.34 -19.10
C ALA A 265 -1.90 11.64 -18.05
N ALA A 266 -0.82 12.35 -18.44
CA ALA A 266 0.26 12.75 -17.55
C ALA A 266 -0.22 13.60 -16.36
N GLU A 267 -1.16 14.52 -16.58
CA GLU A 267 -1.78 15.32 -15.51
C GLU A 267 -2.47 14.47 -14.45
N ARG A 268 -3.12 13.40 -14.91
CA ARG A 268 -3.92 12.51 -14.07
C ARG A 268 -3.12 11.38 -13.45
N VAL A 269 -1.80 11.32 -13.68
CA VAL A 269 -0.92 10.36 -13.01
C VAL A 269 -0.94 10.57 -11.50
N GLY A 270 -1.12 9.45 -10.80
CA GLY A 270 -1.34 9.37 -9.36
C GLY A 270 -0.62 8.21 -8.69
N VAL A 271 0.46 7.67 -9.28
CA VAL A 271 1.23 6.53 -8.74
C VAL A 271 1.57 6.74 -7.25
N GLY A 272 2.10 7.90 -6.88
CA GLY A 272 2.48 8.18 -5.49
C GLY A 272 1.33 8.43 -4.50
N ARG A 273 0.05 8.33 -4.90
CA ARG A 273 -1.08 8.84 -4.08
C ARG A 273 -2.22 7.82 -3.92
N VAL A 274 -2.71 7.69 -2.70
CA VAL A 274 -3.97 7.01 -2.37
C VAL A 274 -5.02 8.06 -2.02
N ARG A 275 -6.22 7.90 -2.57
CA ARG A 275 -7.38 8.74 -2.23
C ARG A 275 -8.26 7.99 -1.24
N ILE A 276 -8.48 8.58 -0.07
CA ILE A 276 -9.37 8.05 0.96
C ILE A 276 -10.64 8.89 0.96
N VAL A 277 -11.79 8.24 0.75
CA VAL A 277 -13.10 8.87 0.81
C VAL A 277 -13.81 8.40 2.07
N VAL A 278 -14.16 9.33 2.93
CA VAL A 278 -14.97 9.12 4.12
C VAL A 278 -16.39 9.53 3.79
N ARG A 279 -17.35 8.64 4.05
CA ARG A 279 -18.78 8.92 3.95
C ARG A 279 -19.42 8.67 5.30
N THR A 280 -20.24 9.59 5.78
CA THR A 280 -21.05 9.41 6.99
C THR A 280 -22.52 9.70 6.70
N TRP A 281 -23.42 9.06 7.45
CA TRP A 281 -24.87 9.25 7.36
C TRP A 281 -25.49 9.23 8.77
N PRO A 282 -26.71 9.76 8.96
CA PRO A 282 -27.41 9.72 10.24
C PRO A 282 -27.72 8.30 10.72
#